data_AF-A0ABD5W087-F1
#
_entry.id   AF-A0ABD5W087-F1
#
_cell.length_a   1.000
_cell.length_b   1.000
_cell.length_c   1.000
_cell.angle_alpha   90.00
_cell.angle_beta   90.00
_cell.angle_gamma   90.00
#
_symmetry.space_group_name_H-M   'P 1'
#
loop_
_entity.id
_entity.type
_entity.pdbx_description
1 polymer ?
#
loop_
_entity_poly.entity_id
_entity_poly.type
_entity_poly.pdbx_seq_one_letter_code
_entity_poly.pdbx_strand_id
1 'polypeptide(L)' 'MLQYVDVNTAYEFLHAITGQIHAAGAHSHFHIDPDAHDAEHVASITSLFDAKVSLGDEPSVRTRELLAAE' A
#
# COMPACT_ATOMS: atom_id res chain seq x y z
N MET A 1 -2.79 9.01 -9.13
CA MET A 1 -4.21 8.79 -8.75
C MET A 1 -4.66 9.78 -7.69
N LEU A 2 -3.89 9.95 -6.61
CA LEU A 2 -4.12 10.98 -5.58
C LEU A 2 -4.00 12.43 -6.08
N GLN A 3 -3.41 12.66 -7.27
CA GLN A 3 -3.49 13.95 -7.97
C GLN A 3 -4.89 14.28 -8.54
N TYR A 4 -5.85 13.36 -8.41
CA TYR A 4 -7.22 13.48 -8.96
C TYR A 4 -8.33 13.16 -7.94
N VAL A 5 -7.99 12.58 -6.78
CA VAL A 5 -8.94 12.23 -5.71
C VAL A 5 -8.30 12.47 -4.35
N ASP A 6 -9.10 12.83 -3.36
CA ASP A 6 -8.63 13.00 -1.98
C ASP A 6 -8.08 11.68 -1.40
N VAL A 7 -7.21 11.78 -0.39
CA VAL A 7 -6.53 10.64 0.22
C VAL A 7 -7.50 9.59 0.76
N ASN A 8 -8.64 10.01 1.31
CA ASN A 8 -9.66 9.11 1.85
C ASN A 8 -10.26 8.24 0.74
N THR A 9 -10.60 8.84 -0.41
CA THR A 9 -11.13 8.10 -1.56
C THR A 9 -10.11 7.13 -2.13
N ALA A 10 -8.84 7.54 -2.22
CA ALA A 10 -7.78 6.62 -2.62
C ALA A 10 -7.60 5.47 -1.63
N TYR A 11 -7.71 5.72 -0.33
CA TYR A 11 -7.61 4.71 0.71
C TYR A 11 -8.74 3.68 0.60
N GLU A 12 -9.99 4.12 0.45
CA GLU A 12 -11.15 3.23 0.27
C GLU A 12 -11.01 2.36 -0.98
N PHE A 13 -10.58 2.96 -2.09
CA PHE A 13 -10.32 2.22 -3.32
C PHE A 13 -9.23 1.17 -3.14
N LEU A 14 -8.10 1.55 -2.54
CA LEU A 14 -6.97 0.64 -2.31
C LEU A 14 -7.35 -0.48 -1.35
N HIS A 15 -8.16 -0.20 -0.33
CA HIS A 15 -8.67 -1.21 0.58
C HIS A 15 -9.59 -2.22 -0.12
N ALA A 16 -10.51 -1.74 -0.97
CA ALA A 16 -11.41 -2.62 -1.72
C ALA A 16 -10.64 -3.52 -2.71
N ILE A 17 -9.69 -2.94 -3.46
CA ILE A 17 -8.97 -3.70 -4.49
C ILE A 17 -8.00 -4.72 -3.88
N THR A 18 -7.31 -4.41 -2.78
CA THR A 18 -6.44 -5.39 -2.10
C THR A 18 -7.24 -6.55 -1.55
N GLY A 19 -8.43 -6.30 -0.99
CA GLY A 19 -9.36 -7.35 -0.57
C GLY A 19 -9.79 -8.28 -1.71
N GLN A 20 -10.08 -7.73 -2.90
CA GLN A 20 -10.43 -8.56 -4.07
C GLN A 20 -9.25 -9.40 -4.57
N ILE A 21 -8.05 -8.83 -4.61
CA ILE A 21 -6.83 -9.54 -5.02
C ILE A 21 -6.54 -10.70 -4.06
N HIS A 22 -6.68 -10.46 -2.76
CA HIS A 22 -6.53 -11.49 -1.73
C HIS A 22 -7.57 -12.61 -1.91
N ALA A 23 -8.85 -12.27 -2.09
CA ALA A 23 -9.91 -13.25 -2.32
C ALA A 23 -9.70 -14.09 -3.60
N ALA A 24 -9.02 -13.54 -4.60
CA ALA A 24 -8.66 -14.25 -5.82
C ALA A 24 -7.40 -15.12 -5.68
N GLY A 25 -6.71 -15.11 -4.53
CA GLY A 25 -5.42 -15.77 -4.34
C GLY A 25 -4.32 -15.21 -5.26
N ALA A 26 -4.46 -13.95 -5.69
CA ALA A 26 -3.55 -13.32 -6.63
C ALA A 26 -2.46 -12.52 -5.91
N HIS A 27 -1.32 -12.34 -6.58
CA HIS A 27 -0.26 -11.45 -6.13
C HIS A 27 -0.31 -10.13 -6.90
N SER A 28 -0.03 -9.04 -6.19
CA SER A 28 -0.03 -7.70 -6.77
C SER A 28 1.20 -6.92 -6.33
N HIS A 29 1.65 -6.01 -7.19
CA HIS A 29 2.79 -5.13 -6.95
C HIS A 29 2.38 -3.71 -7.30
N PHE A 30 2.59 -2.77 -6.37
CA PHE A 30 2.18 -1.38 -6.50
C PHE A 30 3.35 -0.46 -6.23
N HIS A 31 3.43 0.64 -6.98
CA HIS A 31 4.43 1.69 -6.78
C HIS A 31 3.74 2.97 -6.31
N ILE A 32 4.38 3.68 -5.39
CA ILE A 32 4.00 5.00 -4.93
C ILE A 32 5.25 5.87 -4.85
N ASP A 33 5.14 7.12 -5.29
CA ASP A 33 6.17 8.13 -5.04
C ASP A 33 6.00 8.65 -3.60
N PRO A 34 6.98 8.44 -2.70
CA PRO A 34 6.88 8.86 -1.31
C PRO A 34 6.89 10.39 -1.13
N ASP A 35 7.35 11.16 -2.11
CA ASP A 35 7.44 12.63 -2.04
C ASP A 35 6.19 13.31 -2.64
N ALA A 36 5.28 12.53 -3.23
CA ALA A 36 4.05 13.06 -3.82
C ALA A 36 2.99 13.48 -2.77
N HIS A 37 3.07 12.93 -1.55
CA HIS A 37 2.13 13.19 -0.44
C HIS A 37 2.86 13.26 0.88
N ASP A 38 2.23 13.87 1.89
CA ASP A 38 2.78 13.92 3.24
C ASP A 38 3.06 12.52 3.80
N ALA A 39 4.11 12.41 4.61
CA ALA A 39 4.59 11.15 5.15
C ALA A 39 3.50 10.36 5.92
N GLU A 40 2.57 11.05 6.58
CA GLU A 40 1.44 10.44 7.28
C GLU A 40 0.47 9.74 6.32
N HIS A 41 0.17 10.36 5.17
CA HIS A 41 -0.69 9.78 4.14
C HIS A 41 -0.01 8.58 3.47
N VAL A 42 1.28 8.69 3.15
CA VAL A 42 2.06 7.59 2.59
C VAL A 42 2.13 6.42 3.58
N ALA A 43 2.33 6.69 4.87
CA ALA A 43 2.34 5.66 5.92
C ALA A 43 0.98 4.95 6.02
N SER A 44 -0.12 5.71 5.99
CA SER A 44 -1.49 5.18 6.04
C SER A 44 -1.79 4.29 4.85
N ILE A 45 -1.47 4.74 3.63
CA ILE A 45 -1.66 3.96 2.41
C ILE A 45 -0.80 2.69 2.43
N THR A 46 0.49 2.82 2.73
CA THR A 46 1.41 1.66 2.71
C THR A 46 1.06 0.62 3.77
N SER A 47 0.31 0.99 4.82
CA SER A 47 -0.21 0.05 5.80
C SER A 47 -1.23 -0.95 5.23
N LEU A 48 -1.91 -0.63 4.12
CA LEU A 48 -2.87 -1.52 3.47
C LEU A 48 -2.23 -2.71 2.75
N PHE A 49 -0.91 -2.71 2.59
CA PHE A 49 -0.17 -3.72 1.84
C PHE A 49 0.61 -4.65 2.77
N ASP A 50 0.85 -5.86 2.28
CA ASP A 50 1.56 -6.90 3.04
C ASP A 50 3.05 -6.60 3.20
N ALA A 51 3.63 -5.90 2.22
CA ALA A 51 5.03 -5.50 2.22
C ALA A 51 5.23 -4.13 1.58
N LYS A 52 6.16 -3.35 2.14
CA LYS A 52 6.68 -2.12 1.57
C LYS A 52 8.16 -2.30 1.28
N VAL A 53 8.55 -1.99 0.04
CA VAL A 53 9.95 -1.89 -0.38
C VAL A 53 10.28 -0.42 -0.57
N SER A 54 11.32 0.07 0.12
CA SER A 54 11.84 1.42 -0.04
C SER A 54 13.16 1.35 -0.79
N LEU A 55 13.25 2.05 -1.91
CA LEU A 55 14.45 2.13 -2.74
C LEU A 55 15.10 3.50 -2.50
N GLY A 56 15.89 3.61 -1.43
CA GLY A 56 16.75 4.76 -1.14
C GLY A 56 18.23 4.42 -1.31
N ASP A 57 19.13 5.19 -0.69
CA ASP A 57 20.56 4.90 -0.64
C ASP A 57 20.85 3.48 -0.12
N GLU A 58 20.04 3.02 0.83
CA GLU A 58 20.01 1.64 1.30
C GLU A 58 18.61 1.04 1.06
N PRO A 59 18.48 -0.02 0.26
CA PRO A 59 17.19 -0.66 0.03
C PRO A 59 16.71 -1.33 1.32
N SER A 60 15.45 -1.09 1.69
CA SER A 60 14.84 -1.67 2.89
C SER A 60 13.48 -2.29 2.58
N VAL A 61 13.16 -3.37 3.29
CA VAL A 61 11.89 -4.08 3.17
C VAL A 61 11.24 -4.14 4.54
N ARG A 62 9.97 -3.73 4.62
CA ARG A 62 9.12 -3.90 5.80
C ARG A 62 7.93 -4.75 5.42
N THR A 63 7.81 -5.92 6.04
CA THR A 63 6.63 -6.78 5.91
C THR A 63 5.73 -6.60 7.12
N ARG A 64 4.42 -6.69 6.92
CA ARG A 64 3.48 -6.86 8.03
C ARG A 64 3.58 -8.30 8.52
N GLU A 65 3.44 -8.51 9.83
CA GLU A 65 3.11 -9.84 10.34
C GLU A 65 1.71 -10.15 9.80
N LEU A 66 1.66 -10.96 8.74
CA LEU A 66 0.41 -11.52 8.26
C LEU A 66 -0.12 -12.38 9.39
N LEU A 67 -1.23 -11.96 10.01
CA LEU A 67 -2.08 -12.88 10.74
C LEU A 67 -2.45 -13.94 9.69
N ALA A 68 -1.88 -15.14 9.83
CA ALA A 68 -2.20 -16.25 8.96
C ALA A 68 -3.72 -16.38 8.97
N ALA A 69 -4.34 -16.14 7.81
CA ALA A 69 -5.75 -16.46 7.64
C ALA A 69 -5.86 -17.99 7.79
N GLU A 70 -6.52 -18.42 8.86
CA GLU A 70 -6.85 -19.83 9.13
C GLU A 70 -7.70 -20.45 8.01
#